data_AF-A0A9E5EX13-F1
#
_entry.id   AF-A0A9E5EX13-F1
#
_cell.length_a   1.000
_cell.length_b   1.000
_cell.length_c   1.000
_cell.angle_alpha   90.00
_cell.angle_beta   90.00
_cell.angle_gamma   90.00
#
_symmetry.space_group_name_H-M   'P 1'
#
loop_
_entity.id
_entity.type
_entity.pdbx_description
1 polymer ?
#
loop_
_entity_poly.entity_id
_entity_poly.type
_entity_poly.pdbx_seq_one_letter_code
_entity_poly.pdbx_strand_id
1 'polypeptide(L)'
;RHTNNPFILDEVIDSVDVLIKGNADLAMDAVNLKISKFGGLTKVKQARDLCVSLGIAMTLEDSWGGDIITAAIAHLAQSTPPEFQFSATDFNSYVSVSIADGAPKRIDGKMSASTAPGLGITPKMNVLGKPVLEVS
;
A
#
# COMPACT_ATOMS: atom_id res chain seq x y z
N ARG A 1 -18.45 -19.84 10.80
CA ARG A 1 -18.87 -18.47 10.42
C ARG A 1 -19.92 -18.00 11.43
N HIS A 2 -19.68 -16.91 12.16
CA HIS A 2 -20.58 -16.40 13.24
C HIS A 2 -21.24 -15.05 12.91
N THR A 3 -20.97 -14.52 11.72
CA THR A 3 -21.59 -13.31 11.17
C THR A 3 -21.84 -13.53 9.68
N ASN A 4 -22.83 -12.83 9.13
CA ASN A 4 -23.14 -12.82 7.70
C ASN A 4 -22.63 -11.55 6.99
N ASN A 5 -22.04 -10.62 7.74
CA ASN A 5 -21.42 -9.42 7.17
C ASN A 5 -20.08 -9.77 6.52
N PRO A 6 -19.66 -9.02 5.48
CA PRO A 6 -18.31 -9.14 4.96
C PRO A 6 -17.28 -8.77 6.04
N PHE A 7 -16.16 -9.46 6.05
CA PHE A 7 -15.13 -9.35 7.08
C PHE A 7 -13.75 -9.07 6.47
N ILE A 8 -12.99 -8.17 7.11
CA ILE A 8 -11.67 -7.73 6.65
C ILE A 8 -10.64 -8.06 7.72
N LEU A 9 -9.51 -8.62 7.32
CA LEU A 9 -8.34 -8.77 8.18
C LEU A 9 -7.24 -7.78 7.79
N ASP A 10 -6.61 -7.16 8.78
CA ASP A 10 -5.49 -6.24 8.61
C ASP A 10 -4.29 -6.67 9.47
N GLU A 11 -4.28 -6.38 10.77
CA GLU A 11 -3.06 -6.42 11.60
C GLU A 11 -2.44 -7.81 11.74
N VAL A 12 -3.24 -8.87 11.66
CA VAL A 12 -2.73 -10.24 11.71
C VAL A 12 -2.13 -10.71 10.39
N ILE A 13 -2.47 -10.08 9.26
CA ILE A 13 -1.95 -10.42 7.94
C ILE A 13 -0.62 -9.70 7.74
N ASP A 14 0.47 -10.28 8.22
CA ASP A 14 1.83 -9.69 8.19
C ASP A 14 2.79 -10.39 7.22
N SER A 15 2.34 -11.48 6.62
CA SER A 15 3.15 -12.36 5.78
C SER A 15 2.27 -13.17 4.82
N VAL A 16 2.89 -13.71 3.77
CA VAL A 16 2.21 -14.60 2.81
C VAL A 16 1.74 -15.88 3.51
N ASP A 17 2.49 -16.40 4.47
CA ASP A 17 2.13 -17.62 5.21
C ASP A 17 0.83 -17.43 6.01
N VAL A 18 0.69 -16.30 6.70
CA VAL A 18 -0.55 -15.98 7.43
C VAL A 18 -1.72 -15.70 6.48
N LEU A 19 -1.46 -15.10 5.31
CA LEU A 19 -2.48 -14.91 4.28
C LEU A 19 -3.01 -16.25 3.73
N ILE A 20 -2.12 -17.21 3.43
CA ILE A 20 -2.48 -18.56 2.98
C ILE A 20 -3.33 -19.26 4.04
N LYS A 21 -2.91 -19.18 5.31
CA LYS A 21 -3.67 -19.75 6.42
C LYS A 21 -5.06 -19.11 6.53
N GLY A 22 -5.15 -17.78 6.49
CA GLY A 22 -6.42 -17.06 6.56
C GLY A 22 -7.39 -17.48 5.45
N ASN A 23 -6.90 -17.67 4.23
CA ASN A 23 -7.71 -18.19 3.13
C ASN A 23 -8.18 -19.63 3.38
N ALA A 24 -7.29 -20.53 3.82
CA ALA A 24 -7.64 -21.91 4.12
C ALA A 24 -8.71 -22.02 5.23
N ASP A 25 -8.65 -21.12 6.22
CA ASP A 25 -9.58 -21.04 7.35
C ASP A 25 -10.88 -20.26 7.01
N LEU A 26 -11.03 -19.75 5.77
CA LEU A 26 -12.14 -18.88 5.35
C LEU A 26 -12.34 -17.68 6.30
N ALA A 27 -11.22 -17.05 6.71
CA ALA A 27 -11.19 -16.08 7.80
C ALA A 27 -11.57 -14.65 7.39
N MET A 28 -11.60 -14.34 6.09
CA MET A 28 -11.86 -13.00 5.57
C MET A 28 -12.42 -13.02 4.15
N ASP A 29 -13.12 -11.94 3.81
CA ASP A 29 -13.61 -11.66 2.45
C ASP A 29 -12.71 -10.62 1.73
N ALA A 30 -11.97 -9.79 2.49
CA ALA A 30 -10.96 -8.85 1.99
C ALA A 30 -9.80 -8.68 2.99
N VAL A 31 -8.70 -8.06 2.56
CA VAL A 31 -7.54 -7.78 3.43
C VAL A 31 -6.97 -6.38 3.23
N ASN A 32 -6.34 -5.84 4.27
CA ASN A 32 -5.49 -4.65 4.13
C ASN A 32 -4.04 -5.10 3.95
N LEU A 33 -3.40 -4.64 2.88
CA LEU A 33 -1.99 -4.86 2.62
C LEU A 33 -1.20 -3.58 2.90
N LYS A 34 -0.50 -3.56 4.04
CA LYS A 34 0.40 -2.47 4.42
C LYS A 34 1.82 -2.74 3.91
N ILE A 35 2.32 -1.90 3.02
CA ILE A 35 3.62 -2.09 2.35
C ILE A 35 4.77 -2.27 3.34
N SER A 36 4.94 -1.36 4.31
CA SER A 36 6.07 -1.42 5.25
C SER A 36 5.92 -2.57 6.26
N LYS A 37 4.70 -2.89 6.69
CA LYS A 37 4.44 -4.04 7.58
C LYS A 37 4.84 -5.36 6.93
N PHE A 38 4.58 -5.51 5.64
CA PHE A 38 5.02 -6.67 4.86
C PHE A 38 6.52 -6.69 4.59
N GLY A 39 7.27 -5.65 4.95
CA GLY A 39 8.69 -5.55 4.67
C GLY A 39 9.03 -5.11 3.24
N GLY A 40 8.15 -4.33 2.60
CA GLY A 40 8.41 -3.62 1.35
C GLY A 40 7.75 -4.22 0.10
N LEU A 41 8.04 -3.59 -1.04
CA LEU A 41 7.33 -3.81 -2.32
C LEU A 41 7.41 -5.26 -2.84
N THR A 42 8.52 -5.96 -2.64
CA THR A 42 8.67 -7.35 -3.11
C THR A 42 7.67 -8.28 -2.43
N LYS A 43 7.60 -8.23 -1.09
CA LYS A 43 6.75 -9.11 -0.30
C LYS A 43 5.27 -8.75 -0.45
N VAL A 44 4.94 -7.46 -0.43
CA VAL A 44 3.54 -7.03 -0.62
C VAL A 44 3.03 -7.33 -2.03
N LYS A 45 3.88 -7.28 -3.07
CA LYS A 45 3.52 -7.74 -4.42
C LYS A 45 3.19 -9.22 -4.44
N GLN A 46 3.98 -10.07 -3.77
CA GLN A 46 3.68 -11.51 -3.68
C GLN A 46 2.33 -11.75 -3.01
N ALA A 47 2.05 -11.04 -1.91
CA ALA A 47 0.74 -11.10 -1.24
C ALA A 47 -0.39 -10.63 -2.15
N ARG A 48 -0.20 -9.52 -2.88
CA ARG A 48 -1.17 -8.98 -3.84
C ARG A 48 -1.48 -9.98 -4.95
N ASP A 49 -0.46 -10.54 -5.60
CA ASP A 49 -0.65 -11.51 -6.70
C ASP A 49 -1.35 -12.80 -6.21
N LEU A 50 -1.08 -13.21 -4.96
CA LEU A 50 -1.79 -14.31 -4.33
C LEU A 50 -3.27 -13.97 -4.08
N CYS A 51 -3.57 -12.80 -3.50
CA CYS A 51 -4.95 -12.34 -3.31
C CYS A 51 -5.75 -12.32 -4.62
N VAL A 52 -5.16 -11.81 -5.71
CA VAL A 52 -5.77 -11.83 -7.06
C VAL A 52 -6.10 -13.25 -7.49
N SER A 53 -5.18 -14.19 -7.28
CA SER A 53 -5.36 -15.59 -7.66
C SER A 53 -6.44 -16.30 -6.81
N LEU A 54 -6.62 -15.86 -5.56
CA LEU A 54 -7.61 -16.40 -4.62
C LEU A 54 -8.97 -15.69 -4.68
N GLY A 55 -9.07 -14.60 -5.44
CA GLY A 55 -10.30 -13.80 -5.52
C GLY A 55 -10.54 -12.88 -4.31
N ILE A 56 -9.49 -12.50 -3.58
CA ILE A 56 -9.57 -11.69 -2.36
C ILE A 56 -9.32 -10.22 -2.70
N ALA A 57 -10.28 -9.35 -2.39
CA ALA A 57 -10.14 -7.90 -2.58
C ALA A 57 -9.20 -7.29 -1.52
N MET A 58 -8.54 -6.18 -1.87
CA MET A 58 -7.50 -5.59 -1.03
C MET A 58 -7.68 -4.07 -0.86
N THR A 59 -7.46 -3.60 0.35
CA THR A 59 -7.01 -2.22 0.57
C THR A 59 -5.49 -2.17 0.46
N LEU A 60 -4.98 -1.31 -0.41
CA LEU A 60 -3.56 -1.16 -0.69
C LEU A 60 -3.05 0.11 -0.05
N GLU A 61 -2.23 -0.01 1.00
CA GLU A 61 -1.91 1.11 1.88
C GLU A 61 -0.59 0.91 2.65
N ASP A 62 -0.42 1.67 3.71
CA ASP A 62 0.63 1.48 4.72
C ASP A 62 0.12 1.94 6.09
N SER A 63 1.01 1.94 7.07
CA SER A 63 0.75 2.37 8.45
C SER A 63 0.41 3.86 8.52
N TRP A 64 1.17 4.68 7.78
CA TRP A 64 0.99 6.12 7.57
C TRP A 64 2.00 6.61 6.53
N GLY A 65 2.08 7.93 6.30
CA GLY A 65 3.28 8.59 5.81
C GLY A 65 3.00 9.87 5.02
N GLY A 66 3.88 10.16 4.05
CA GLY A 66 3.76 11.30 3.16
C GLY A 66 4.04 10.92 1.71
N ASP A 67 4.62 11.85 0.95
CA ASP A 67 4.77 11.76 -0.51
C ASP A 67 5.40 10.45 -1.02
N ILE A 68 6.48 9.99 -0.38
CA ILE A 68 7.24 8.82 -0.83
C ILE A 68 6.41 7.53 -0.71
N ILE A 69 5.72 7.34 0.42
CA ILE A 69 4.90 6.14 0.59
C ILE A 69 3.62 6.20 -0.24
N THR A 70 3.02 7.39 -0.39
CA THR A 70 1.88 7.57 -1.31
C THR A 70 2.25 7.20 -2.74
N ALA A 71 3.47 7.52 -3.19
CA ALA A 71 3.96 7.08 -4.50
C ALA A 71 4.04 5.55 -4.59
N ALA A 72 4.61 4.88 -3.58
CA ALA A 72 4.68 3.42 -3.55
C ALA A 72 3.28 2.76 -3.54
N ILE A 73 2.34 3.31 -2.76
CA ILE A 73 0.94 2.86 -2.73
C ILE A 73 0.30 3.02 -4.11
N ALA A 74 0.46 4.17 -4.77
CA ALA A 74 -0.13 4.40 -6.08
C ALA A 74 0.41 3.41 -7.13
N HIS A 75 1.71 3.10 -7.12
CA HIS A 75 2.28 2.09 -8.03
C HIS A 75 1.75 0.67 -7.76
N LEU A 76 1.60 0.29 -6.48
CA LEU A 76 1.00 -1.00 -6.12
C LEU A 76 -0.47 -1.07 -6.53
N ALA A 77 -1.24 -0.01 -6.27
CA ALA A 77 -2.64 0.10 -6.66
C ALA A 77 -2.82 0.04 -8.16
N GLN A 78 -2.09 0.85 -8.92
CA GLN A 78 -2.22 0.91 -10.38
C GLN A 78 -1.81 -0.39 -11.09
N SER A 79 -0.98 -1.24 -10.45
CA SER A 79 -0.63 -2.56 -10.98
C SER A 79 -1.57 -3.68 -10.55
N THR A 80 -2.63 -3.39 -9.79
CA THR A 80 -3.63 -4.36 -9.31
C THR A 80 -4.86 -4.31 -10.22
N PRO A 81 -5.50 -5.43 -10.60
CA PRO A 81 -6.74 -5.38 -11.37
C PRO A 81 -7.86 -4.64 -10.60
N PRO A 82 -8.65 -3.76 -11.24
CA PRO A 82 -9.62 -2.91 -10.55
C PRO A 82 -10.64 -3.66 -9.67
N GLU A 83 -11.04 -4.87 -10.07
CA GLU A 83 -11.98 -5.73 -9.34
C GLU A 83 -11.46 -6.20 -7.97
N PHE A 84 -10.13 -6.18 -7.76
CA PHE A 84 -9.50 -6.52 -6.48
C PHE A 84 -9.00 -5.29 -5.71
N GLN A 85 -9.16 -4.09 -6.25
CA GLN A 85 -8.85 -2.84 -5.56
C GLN A 85 -10.06 -2.40 -4.74
N PHE A 86 -10.21 -2.93 -3.53
CA PHE A 86 -11.25 -2.45 -2.61
C PHE A 86 -11.05 -0.96 -2.31
N SER A 87 -9.81 -0.56 -2.00
CA SER A 87 -9.43 0.84 -1.90
C SER A 87 -7.90 1.04 -1.87
N ALA A 88 -7.47 2.29 -1.96
CA ALA A 88 -6.16 2.77 -1.57
C ALA A 88 -6.32 4.17 -0.96
N THR A 89 -5.30 4.67 -0.24
CA THR A 89 -5.36 6.00 0.40
C THR A 89 -4.15 6.87 0.08
N ASP A 90 -4.38 8.18 0.02
CA ASP A 90 -3.41 9.21 -0.29
C ASP A 90 -2.90 9.92 0.98
N PHE A 91 -2.01 9.27 1.76
CA PHE A 91 -1.56 9.80 3.07
C PHE A 91 -0.97 11.22 3.02
N ASN A 92 -0.32 11.59 1.92
CA ASN A 92 0.26 12.92 1.76
C ASN A 92 -0.77 14.06 1.82
N SER A 93 -2.07 13.81 1.60
CA SER A 93 -3.11 14.84 1.76
C SER A 93 -3.58 15.04 3.21
N TYR A 94 -3.17 14.15 4.13
CA TYR A 94 -3.49 14.21 5.55
C TYR A 94 -2.44 14.98 6.36
N VAL A 95 -1.30 15.32 5.75
CA VAL A 95 -0.17 15.98 6.38
C VAL A 95 0.08 17.36 5.77
N SER A 96 0.66 18.27 6.54
CA SER A 96 0.92 19.65 6.11
C SER A 96 2.31 19.86 5.48
N VAL A 97 3.20 18.87 5.56
CA VAL A 97 4.59 18.96 5.09
C VAL A 97 4.80 17.99 3.95
N SER A 98 5.06 18.53 2.75
CA SER A 98 5.48 17.75 1.60
C SER A 98 7.00 17.50 1.65
N ILE A 99 7.40 16.25 1.41
CA ILE A 99 8.79 15.77 1.49
C ILE A 99 9.35 15.34 0.13
N ALA A 100 8.54 15.28 -0.93
CA ALA A 100 9.01 15.01 -2.29
C ALA A 100 8.16 15.73 -3.34
N ASP A 101 8.78 16.09 -4.46
CA ASP A 101 8.08 16.53 -5.67
C ASP A 101 7.68 15.33 -6.53
N GLY A 102 6.64 15.51 -7.36
CA GLY A 102 6.15 14.48 -8.29
C GLY A 102 5.25 13.40 -7.67
N ALA A 103 4.96 13.48 -6.37
CA ALA A 103 4.10 12.49 -5.70
C ALA A 103 2.65 12.53 -6.20
N PRO A 104 1.93 11.39 -6.15
CA PRO A 104 0.52 11.35 -6.51
C PRO A 104 -0.30 12.37 -5.72
N LYS A 105 -1.30 12.96 -6.39
CA LYS A 105 -2.27 13.86 -5.79
C LYS A 105 -3.65 13.32 -6.03
N ARG A 106 -4.50 13.40 -5.01
CA ARG A 106 -5.92 13.09 -5.15
C ARG A 106 -6.63 14.15 -5.96
N ILE A 107 -7.34 13.71 -6.99
CA ILE A 107 -8.24 14.49 -7.84
C ILE A 107 -9.55 13.71 -7.91
N ASP A 108 -10.65 14.33 -7.46
CA ASP A 108 -11.99 13.72 -7.44
C ASP A 108 -12.03 12.30 -6.82
N GLY A 109 -11.35 12.13 -5.68
CA GLY A 109 -11.33 10.88 -4.95
C GLY A 109 -10.37 9.80 -5.49
N LYS A 110 -9.58 10.11 -6.52
CA LYS A 110 -8.64 9.16 -7.15
C LYS A 110 -7.23 9.72 -7.24
N MET A 111 -6.23 8.85 -7.29
CA MET A 111 -4.85 9.20 -7.58
C MET A 111 -4.24 8.23 -8.60
N SER A 112 -3.18 8.64 -9.27
CA SER A 112 -2.45 7.82 -10.25
C SER A 112 -0.96 7.85 -9.95
N ALA A 113 -0.27 6.75 -10.23
CA ALA A 113 1.18 6.68 -10.18
C ALA A 113 1.81 7.47 -11.33
N SER A 114 3.06 7.88 -11.14
CA SER A 114 3.84 8.56 -12.18
C SER A 114 4.18 7.61 -13.33
N THR A 115 4.33 8.15 -14.54
CA THR A 115 4.88 7.43 -15.70
C THR A 115 6.41 7.55 -15.80
N ALA A 116 7.03 8.34 -14.94
CA ALA A 116 8.49 8.45 -14.86
C ALA A 116 9.11 7.19 -14.22
N PRO A 117 10.42 6.92 -14.43
CA PRO A 117 11.10 5.78 -13.83
C PRO A 117 11.05 5.75 -12.29
N GLY A 118 11.09 4.55 -11.72
CA GLY A 118 11.08 4.35 -10.27
C GLY A 118 9.74 4.74 -9.64
N LEU A 119 9.80 5.41 -8.49
CA LEU A 119 8.62 6.00 -7.84
C LEU A 119 8.16 7.31 -8.51
N GLY A 120 8.93 7.84 -9.47
CA GLY A 120 8.64 9.10 -10.14
C GLY A 120 8.62 10.33 -9.23
N ILE A 121 9.34 10.28 -8.10
CA ILE A 121 9.45 11.36 -7.13
C ILE A 121 10.88 11.86 -6.98
N THR A 122 11.03 13.10 -6.55
CA THR A 122 12.31 13.72 -6.18
C THR A 122 12.24 14.20 -4.73
N PRO A 123 13.02 13.63 -3.79
CA PRO A 123 13.00 14.06 -2.39
C PRO A 123 13.43 15.52 -2.20
N LYS A 124 12.73 16.23 -1.31
CA LYS A 124 13.03 17.61 -0.91
C LYS A 124 14.07 17.63 0.19
N MET A 125 15.35 17.59 -0.19
CA MET A 125 16.46 17.49 0.78
C MET A 125 16.53 18.65 1.77
N ASN A 126 16.06 19.85 1.37
CA ASN A 126 15.93 21.00 2.28
C ASN A 126 14.86 20.79 3.37
N VAL A 127 13.84 19.98 3.12
CA VAL A 127 12.79 19.61 4.09
C VAL A 127 13.25 18.44 4.96
N LEU A 128 13.89 17.43 4.35
CA LEU A 128 14.40 16.26 5.07
C LEU A 128 15.57 16.60 6.01
N GLY A 129 16.34 17.63 5.69
CA GLY A 129 17.50 18.04 6.48
C GLY A 129 18.72 17.14 6.27
N LYS A 130 19.66 17.20 7.21
CA LYS A 130 20.88 16.39 7.16
C LYS A 130 20.57 14.94 7.54
N PRO A 131 21.23 13.93 6.93
CA PRO A 131 21.14 12.56 7.38
C PRO A 131 21.48 12.43 8.87
N VAL A 132 20.68 11.66 9.61
CA VAL A 132 20.94 11.36 11.02
C VAL A 132 22.00 10.27 11.20
N LEU A 133 22.24 9.47 10.15
CA LEU A 133 23.24 8.41 10.08
C LEU A 133 23.68 8.25 8.62
N GLU A 134 24.99 8.06 8.42
CA GLU A 134 25.59 7.71 7.13
C GLU A 134 26.39 6.43 7.32
N VAL A 135 26.25 5.47 6.39
CA VAL A 135 26.93 4.18 6.41
C VAL A 135 27.64 4.02 5.07
N SER A 136 28.96 3.84 5.08
CA SER A 136 29.83 3.74 3.90
C SER A 136 30.83 2.59 3.99
#